data_AF-A0A920RV94-F1
#
_entry.id   AF-A0A920RV94-F1
#
_cell.length_a   1.000
_cell.length_b   1.000
_cell.length_c   1.000
_cell.angle_alpha   90.00
_cell.angle_beta   90.00
_cell.angle_gamma   90.00
#
_symmetry.space_group_name_H-M   'P 1'
#
loop_
_entity.id
_entity.type
_entity.pdbx_description
1 polymer ?
#
loop_
_entity_poly.entity_id
_entity_poly.type
_entity_poly.pdbx_seq_one_letter_code
_entity_poly.pdbx_strand_id
1 'polypeptide(L)'
;MHDDLGVKWDRLYLFPANEELSGNWRYRTEPDGKRYEPMFVNTARDLANALRLNPDSKVLVASGYYDLVTPFFDAEFTLNRHDIRSDRIIYKYYGGGHMMYVNEPSRTTLLQGHSGIYTAADEQII
;
A
#
# COMPACT_ATOMS: atom_id res chain seq x y z
N MET A 1 -5.87 18.86 -7.32
CA MET A 1 -5.98 17.43 -6.96
C MET A 1 -6.99 17.11 -5.85
N HIS A 2 -7.36 18.02 -4.96
CA HIS A 2 -8.51 17.78 -4.05
C HIS A 2 -9.86 17.88 -4.79
N ASP A 3 -9.98 18.82 -5.74
CA ASP A 3 -11.29 19.18 -6.33
C ASP A 3 -11.56 18.55 -7.71
N ASP A 4 -10.57 17.86 -8.28
CA ASP A 4 -10.61 17.42 -9.68
C ASP A 4 -11.62 16.27 -9.91
N LEU A 5 -12.05 15.59 -8.84
CA LEU A 5 -13.02 14.50 -8.86
C LEU A 5 -14.47 14.96 -8.61
N GLY A 6 -14.70 16.26 -8.36
CA GLY A 6 -16.03 16.79 -8.04
C GLY A 6 -16.64 16.28 -6.72
N VAL A 7 -15.83 15.60 -5.89
CA VAL A 7 -16.26 15.09 -4.59
C VAL A 7 -16.13 16.20 -3.56
N LYS A 8 -17.26 16.63 -3.00
CA LYS A 8 -17.27 17.53 -1.84
C LYS A 8 -16.94 16.74 -0.58
N TRP A 9 -15.72 16.88 -0.10
CA TRP A 9 -15.25 16.22 1.11
C TRP A 9 -15.22 17.23 2.27
N ASP A 10 -16.33 17.32 3.00
CA ASP A 10 -16.49 18.28 4.12
C ASP A 10 -15.82 17.78 5.42
N ARG A 11 -15.04 16.70 5.37
CA ARG A 11 -14.37 16.09 6.53
C ARG A 11 -12.91 16.53 6.60
N LEU A 12 -12.45 16.89 7.78
CA LEU A 12 -11.04 17.18 8.03
C LEU A 12 -10.18 15.95 7.69
N TYR A 13 -9.10 16.15 6.93
CA TYR A 13 -8.10 15.11 6.72
C TYR A 13 -7.39 14.83 8.05
N LEU A 14 -7.57 13.62 8.58
CA LEU A 14 -6.84 13.15 9.75
C LEU A 14 -5.63 12.35 9.30
N PHE A 15 -4.44 12.73 9.79
CA PHE A 15 -3.23 11.98 9.52
C PHE A 15 -3.25 10.65 10.30
N PRO A 16 -2.56 9.59 9.82
CA PRO A 16 -2.65 8.25 10.41
C PRO A 16 -2.28 8.14 11.90
N ALA A 17 -1.47 9.09 12.40
CA ALA A 17 -1.05 9.18 13.80
C ALA A 17 -1.93 10.11 14.66
N ASN A 18 -3.06 10.60 14.13
CA ASN A 18 -4.03 11.36 14.90
C ASN A 18 -4.58 10.51 16.06
N GLU A 19 -4.70 11.05 17.27
CA GLU A 19 -5.10 10.29 18.48
C GLU A 19 -6.49 9.66 18.39
N GLU A 20 -7.45 10.35 17.75
CA GLU A 20 -8.80 9.83 17.53
C GLU A 20 -8.78 8.63 16.57
N LEU A 21 -7.92 8.66 15.54
CA LEU A 21 -7.81 7.57 14.58
C LEU A 21 -6.95 6.42 15.12
N SER A 22 -5.83 6.74 15.78
CA SER A 22 -4.77 5.79 16.08
C SER A 22 -5.20 4.72 17.09
N GLY A 23 -6.03 5.10 18.07
CA GLY A 23 -6.60 4.18 19.05
C GLY A 23 -7.64 3.21 18.47
N ASN A 24 -8.18 3.50 17.29
CA ASN A 24 -9.18 2.67 16.61
C ASN A 24 -8.55 1.61 15.68
N TRP A 25 -7.23 1.58 15.52
CA TRP A 25 -6.57 0.54 14.72
C TRP A 25 -6.73 -0.83 15.36
N ARG A 26 -7.21 -1.79 14.57
CA ARG A 26 -7.33 -3.18 15.00
C ARG A 26 -6.01 -3.92 14.81
N TYR A 27 -5.23 -4.04 15.90
CA TYR A 27 -3.97 -4.80 15.91
C TYR A 27 -4.17 -6.31 16.17
N ARG A 28 -5.38 -6.81 15.98
CA ARG A 28 -5.75 -8.21 16.20
C ARG A 28 -6.17 -8.81 14.88
N THR A 29 -5.66 -9.99 14.55
CA THR A 29 -6.07 -10.77 13.38
C THR A 29 -7.22 -11.74 13.67
N GLU A 30 -7.30 -12.28 14.90
CA GLU A 30 -8.37 -13.20 15.31
C GLU A 30 -9.71 -12.48 15.62
N PRO A 31 -10.88 -13.12 15.46
CA PRO A 31 -12.17 -12.60 15.91
C PRO A 31 -12.23 -12.34 17.42
N ASP A 32 -13.08 -11.40 17.83
CA ASP A 32 -13.27 -11.06 19.24
C ASP A 32 -13.80 -12.25 20.05
N GLY A 33 -13.43 -12.33 21.32
CA GLY A 33 -13.79 -13.46 22.20
C GLY A 33 -12.91 -14.72 22.06
N LYS A 34 -12.04 -14.83 21.04
CA LYS A 34 -11.02 -15.89 21.01
C LYS A 34 -9.82 -15.57 21.90
N ARG A 35 -9.03 -16.58 22.26
CA ARG A 35 -7.70 -16.35 22.87
C ARG A 35 -6.79 -15.66 21.84
N TYR A 36 -6.07 -14.64 22.27
CA TYR A 36 -5.14 -13.87 21.45
C TYR A 36 -3.92 -13.52 22.30
N GLU A 37 -2.73 -13.75 21.76
CA GLU A 37 -1.46 -13.31 22.35
C GLU A 37 -0.94 -12.15 21.47
N PRO A 38 -0.52 -11.00 22.03
CA PRO A 38 -0.02 -9.88 21.24
C PRO A 38 1.18 -10.29 20.40
N MET A 39 1.10 -10.06 19.09
CA MET A 39 2.17 -10.34 18.14
C MET A 39 2.15 -9.29 17.02
N PHE A 40 3.24 -9.20 16.26
CA PHE A 40 3.27 -8.36 15.08
C PHE A 40 2.15 -8.76 14.12
N VAL A 41 1.38 -7.76 13.68
CA VAL A 41 0.26 -7.97 12.76
C VAL A 41 0.83 -8.30 11.38
N ASN A 42 0.43 -9.44 10.82
CA ASN A 42 0.78 -9.85 9.47
C ASN A 42 -0.50 -10.07 8.66
N THR A 43 -0.74 -9.21 7.68
CA THR A 43 -1.90 -9.24 6.77
C THR A 43 -1.54 -9.75 5.37
N ALA A 44 -0.33 -10.27 5.16
CA ALA A 44 0.12 -10.73 3.84
C ALA A 44 -0.79 -11.84 3.27
N ARG A 45 -1.30 -12.73 4.13
CA ARG A 45 -2.25 -13.78 3.71
C ARG A 45 -3.61 -13.20 3.31
N ASP A 46 -4.07 -12.15 3.97
CA ASP A 46 -5.32 -11.48 3.61
C ASP A 46 -5.19 -10.78 2.25
N LEU A 47 -4.04 -10.13 2.00
CA LEU A 47 -3.72 -9.58 0.69
C LEU A 47 -3.67 -10.67 -0.39
N ALA A 48 -3.03 -11.81 -0.09
CA ALA A 48 -2.98 -12.95 -1.00
C ALA A 48 -4.38 -13.48 -1.36
N ASN A 49 -5.30 -13.51 -0.39
CA ASN A 49 -6.69 -13.88 -0.62
C ASN A 49 -7.43 -12.85 -1.46
N ALA A 50 -7.24 -11.55 -1.18
CA ALA A 50 -7.86 -10.46 -1.95
C ALA A 50 -7.44 -10.51 -3.43
N LEU A 51 -6.15 -10.75 -3.71
CA LEU A 51 -5.62 -10.88 -5.08
C LEU A 51 -6.09 -12.15 -5.80
N ARG A 52 -6.50 -13.21 -5.07
CA ARG A 52 -7.15 -14.39 -5.67
C ARG A 52 -8.59 -14.13 -6.02
N LEU A 53 -9.31 -13.41 -5.14
CA LEU A 53 -10.72 -13.08 -5.34
C LEU A 53 -10.91 -12.09 -6.49
N ASN A 54 -9.96 -11.19 -6.70
CA ASN A 54 -9.94 -10.28 -7.84
C ASN A 54 -8.66 -10.45 -8.67
N PRO A 55 -8.68 -11.32 -9.69
CA PRO A 55 -7.52 -11.59 -10.54
C PRO A 55 -7.01 -10.39 -11.33
N ASP A 56 -7.83 -9.35 -11.53
CA ASP A 56 -7.44 -8.14 -12.28
C ASP A 56 -6.73 -7.12 -11.39
N SER A 57 -6.82 -7.27 -10.07
CA SER A 57 -6.13 -6.40 -9.12
C SER A 57 -4.62 -6.57 -9.17
N LYS A 58 -3.92 -5.45 -9.14
CA LYS A 58 -2.46 -5.36 -9.02
C LYS A 58 -2.10 -4.46 -7.85
N VAL A 59 -0.95 -4.69 -7.24
CA VAL A 59 -0.44 -3.90 -6.12
C VAL A 59 0.81 -3.16 -6.58
N LEU A 60 0.82 -1.84 -6.42
CA LEU A 60 2.02 -1.02 -6.56
C LEU A 60 2.68 -0.86 -5.19
N VAL A 61 3.96 -1.24 -5.09
CA VAL A 61 4.81 -1.02 -3.92
C VAL A 61 5.82 0.06 -4.27
N ALA A 62 5.63 1.26 -3.71
CA ALA A 62 6.52 2.39 -3.91
C ALA A 62 7.40 2.58 -2.67
N SER A 63 8.70 2.32 -2.80
CA SER A 63 9.65 2.35 -1.68
C SER A 63 10.76 3.37 -1.89
N GLY A 64 11.24 3.98 -0.80
CA GLY A 64 12.43 4.82 -0.79
C GLY A 64 13.71 4.00 -0.65
N TYR A 65 14.75 4.32 -1.43
CA TYR A 65 16.05 3.66 -1.33
C TYR A 65 16.73 3.83 0.04
N TYR A 66 16.44 4.92 0.73
CA TYR A 66 17.04 5.29 2.01
C TYR A 66 16.06 5.12 3.18
N ASP A 67 14.99 4.35 2.99
CA ASP A 67 14.04 4.05 4.06
C ASP A 67 14.61 3.00 5.02
N LEU A 68 14.84 3.41 6.27
CA LEU A 68 15.31 2.54 7.35
C LEU A 68 14.19 2.13 8.31
N VAL A 69 12.99 2.71 8.19
CA VAL A 69 11.82 2.36 9.01
C VAL A 69 11.10 1.17 8.37
N THR A 70 10.92 1.21 7.05
CA THR A 70 10.37 0.10 6.26
C THR A 70 11.27 -0.23 5.07
N PRO A 71 12.39 -0.95 5.30
CA PRO A 71 13.35 -1.26 4.24
C PRO A 71 12.69 -2.00 3.07
N PHE A 72 13.00 -1.60 1.84
CA PHE A 72 12.39 -2.18 0.63
C PHE A 72 12.57 -3.70 0.53
N PHE A 73 13.70 -4.23 1.01
CA PHE A 73 14.00 -5.65 0.96
C PHE A 73 13.05 -6.48 1.85
N ASP A 74 12.64 -5.95 3.01
CA ASP A 74 11.70 -6.65 3.89
C ASP A 74 10.29 -6.68 3.29
N ALA A 75 9.91 -5.59 2.60
CA ALA A 75 8.68 -5.54 1.82
C ALA A 75 8.69 -6.56 0.66
N GLU A 76 9.76 -6.62 -0.13
CA GLU A 76 9.92 -7.64 -1.19
C GLU A 76 9.88 -9.06 -0.62
N PHE A 77 10.57 -9.31 0.49
CA PHE A 77 10.62 -10.64 1.10
C PHE A 77 9.24 -11.10 1.56
N THR A 78 8.46 -10.20 2.16
CA THR A 78 7.09 -10.48 2.60
C THR A 78 6.16 -10.72 1.40
N LEU A 79 6.22 -9.84 0.40
CA LEU A 79 5.29 -9.85 -0.74
C LEU A 79 5.61 -10.90 -1.82
N ASN A 80 6.82 -11.45 -1.83
CA ASN A 80 7.17 -12.61 -2.66
C ASN A 80 6.97 -13.95 -1.92
N ARG A 81 6.40 -13.91 -0.72
CA ARG A 81 6.05 -15.08 0.10
C ARG A 81 4.55 -15.11 0.36
N HIS A 82 4.12 -15.94 1.30
CA HIS A 82 2.74 -16.03 1.77
C HIS A 82 1.71 -16.33 0.69
N ASP A 83 2.13 -17.03 -0.36
CA ASP A 83 1.27 -17.42 -1.48
C ASP A 83 0.72 -16.20 -2.24
N ILE A 84 1.45 -15.08 -2.23
CA ILE A 84 1.18 -13.91 -3.07
C ILE A 84 1.79 -14.15 -4.45
N ARG A 85 0.99 -13.91 -5.48
CA ARG A 85 1.42 -14.00 -6.87
C ARG A 85 2.31 -12.81 -7.22
N SER A 86 3.60 -13.07 -7.45
CA SER A 86 4.59 -12.03 -7.74
C SER A 86 4.28 -11.26 -9.04
N ASP A 87 3.61 -11.89 -10.01
CA ASP A 87 3.15 -11.23 -11.25
C ASP A 87 2.09 -10.14 -11.00
N ARG A 88 1.50 -10.10 -9.80
CA ARG A 88 0.53 -9.08 -9.39
C ARG A 88 1.15 -7.92 -8.62
N ILE A 89 2.44 -7.99 -8.30
CA ILE A 89 3.14 -6.97 -7.53
C ILE A 89 4.07 -6.19 -8.46
N ILE A 90 3.92 -4.87 -8.46
CA ILE A 90 4.76 -3.94 -9.21
C ILE A 90 5.60 -3.19 -8.19
N TYR A 91 6.92 -3.39 -8.22
CA TYR A 91 7.86 -2.67 -7.38
C TYR A 91 8.38 -1.42 -8.09
N LYS A 92 8.43 -0.29 -7.38
CA LYS A 92 9.05 0.96 -7.83
C LYS A 92 9.90 1.55 -6.71
N TYR A 93 11.12 1.92 -7.06
CA TYR A 93 12.10 2.45 -6.12
C TYR A 93 12.42 3.90 -6.43
N TYR A 94 12.41 4.72 -5.38
CA TYR A 94 12.52 6.16 -5.48
C TYR A 94 13.69 6.69 -4.64
N GLY A 95 14.35 7.74 -5.14
CA GLY A 95 15.33 8.46 -4.35
C GLY A 95 14.66 9.15 -3.17
N GLY A 96 14.85 8.65 -1.95
CA GLY A 96 14.20 9.21 -0.76
C GLY A 96 14.23 8.22 0.40
N GLY A 97 13.89 8.72 1.59
CA GLY A 97 13.69 7.89 2.79
C GLY A 97 12.26 7.36 2.89
N HIS A 98 11.78 7.17 4.12
CA HIS A 98 10.44 6.64 4.42
C HIS A 98 9.30 7.38 3.71
N MET A 99 9.37 8.70 3.69
CA MET A 99 8.40 9.57 3.03
C MET A 99 8.97 10.02 1.67
N MET A 100 9.30 9.06 0.80
CA MET A 100 9.95 9.30 -0.50
C MET A 100 9.24 10.33 -1.38
N TYR A 101 7.92 10.49 -1.24
CA TYR A 101 7.11 11.48 -1.95
C TYR A 101 7.30 12.92 -1.45
N VAL A 102 8.01 13.15 -0.34
CA VAL A 102 8.42 14.50 0.07
C VAL A 102 9.56 15.01 -0.83
N ASN A 103 10.37 14.10 -1.39
CA ASN A 103 11.36 14.46 -2.39
C ASN A 103 10.68 14.73 -3.73
N GLU A 104 10.81 15.94 -4.25
CA GLU A 104 10.05 16.43 -5.40
C GLU A 104 10.29 15.61 -6.69
N PRO A 105 11.53 15.26 -7.09
CA PRO A 105 11.78 14.36 -8.23
C PRO A 105 11.08 13.00 -8.09
N SER A 106 11.12 12.41 -6.89
CA SER A 106 10.49 11.13 -6.60
C SER A 106 8.97 11.21 -6.64
N ARG A 107 8.39 12.29 -6.12
CA ARG A 107 6.95 12.56 -6.19
C ARG A 107 6.47 12.69 -7.62
N THR A 108 7.17 13.48 -8.44
CA THR A 108 6.80 13.67 -9.85
C THR A 108 6.87 12.36 -10.62
N THR A 109 7.92 11.57 -10.40
CA THR A 109 8.06 10.24 -11.01
C THR A 109 6.95 9.28 -10.55
N LEU A 110 6.59 9.30 -9.27
CA LEU A 110 5.48 8.49 -8.74
C LEU A 110 4.15 8.86 -9.39
N LEU A 111 3.85 10.15 -9.49
CA LEU A 111 2.60 10.64 -10.10
C LEU A 111 2.51 10.29 -11.59
N GLN A 112 3.60 10.44 -12.34
CA GLN A 112 3.65 10.06 -13.76
C GLN A 112 3.50 8.55 -13.94
N GLY A 113 4.19 7.76 -13.11
CA GLY A 113 4.12 6.29 -13.15
C GLY A 113 2.75 5.74 -12.74
N HIS A 114 2.06 6.39 -11.80
CA HIS A 114 0.73 6.00 -11.35
C HIS A 114 -0.29 6.03 -12.49
N SER A 115 -0.29 7.10 -13.31
CA SER A 115 -1.18 7.22 -14.46
C SER A 115 -1.00 6.08 -15.46
N GLY A 116 0.24 5.70 -15.75
CA GLY A 116 0.55 4.62 -16.70
C GLY A 116 0.15 3.21 -16.23
N ILE A 117 -0.01 2.99 -14.92
CA ILE A 117 -0.45 1.68 -14.39
C ILE A 117 -1.91 1.39 -14.73
N TYR A 118 -2.77 2.41 -14.75
CA TYR A 118 -4.17 2.25 -15.18
C TYR A 118 -4.28 2.06 -16.69
N THR A 119 -3.50 2.82 -17.47
CA THR A 119 -3.57 2.74 -18.94
C THR A 119 -3.12 1.38 -19.47
N ALA A 120 -2.09 0.79 -18.86
CA ALA A 120 -1.63 -0.56 -19.21
C ALA A 120 -2.56 -1.67 -18.71
N ALA A 121 -3.46 -1.39 -17.76
CA ALA A 121 -4.49 -2.34 -17.33
C ALA A 121 -5.67 -2.36 -18.31
N ASP A 122 -6.00 -1.21 -18.93
CA ASP A 122 -7.08 -1.09 -19.92
C ASP A 122 -6.72 -1.71 -21.28
N GLU A 123 -5.44 -1.78 -21.66
CA GLU A 123 -4.99 -2.39 -22.92
C GLU A 123 -5.03 -3.94 -22.95
N GLN A 124 -5.32 -4.60 -21.81
CA GLN A 124 -5.51 -6.06 -21.76
C GLN A 124 -6.99 -6.49 -21.83
N ILE A 125 -7.91 -5.55 -21.98
CA ILE A 125 -9.36 -5.80 -22.12
C ILE A 125 -9.83 -5.37 -23.52
N ILE A 126 -9.26 -5.96 -24.57
CA ILE A 126 -9.85 -6.04 -25.92
C ILE A 126 -9.46 -7.39 -26.55
#